data_AF-A0A1I8N0J7-F1
#
_entry.id   AF-A0A1I8N0J7-F1
#
_cell.length_a   1.000
_cell.length_b   1.000
_cell.length_c   1.000
_cell.angle_alpha   90.00
_cell.angle_beta   90.00
_cell.angle_gamma   90.00
#
_symmetry.space_group_name_H-M   'P 1'
#
loop_
_entity.id
_entity.type
_entity.pdbx_description
1 polymer ?
#
loop_
_entity_poly.entity_id
_entity_poly.type
_entity_poly.pdbx_seq_one_letter_code
_entity_poly.pdbx_strand_id
1 'polypeptide(L)'
;MTHSDLVPNLGNGHIVVDRLQWGASELANKLKVPLPHPIPYVVITHIGVQSTSCYTIYKCSIKMRTIQDSAIAEKGLPDIQSNFYVGSDGYVYVGRGWNWANTYANSSLAITFMGDYGRYEPNEKQVEATQYLLAYGLTNKFIDLNYKLVAQNQTKQTKSPGANVYRIIKNWPHFYPCGLNDNPPCGSELGLPYPWDAKM
;
A
#
# COMPACT_ATOMS: atom_id res chain seq x y z
N MET A 1 -15.01 -9.20 -23.30
CA MET A 1 -13.58 -9.13 -23.66
C MET A 1 -12.85 -9.93 -22.59
N THR A 2 -12.25 -11.03 -22.98
CA THR A 2 -11.55 -11.98 -22.09
C THR A 2 -10.26 -11.33 -21.59
N HIS A 3 -10.28 -10.75 -20.39
CA HIS A 3 -9.04 -10.34 -19.72
C HIS A 3 -8.31 -11.61 -19.30
N SER A 4 -7.15 -11.85 -19.92
CA SER A 4 -6.36 -13.04 -19.69
C SER A 4 -6.03 -13.20 -18.20
N ASP A 5 -6.17 -14.42 -17.68
CA ASP A 5 -5.85 -14.88 -16.34
C ASP A 5 -4.35 -14.78 -15.95
N LEU A 6 -3.60 -13.89 -16.59
CA LEU A 6 -2.17 -13.71 -16.37
C LEU A 6 -1.94 -12.70 -15.26
N VAL A 7 -1.41 -13.20 -14.15
CA VAL A 7 -0.78 -12.42 -13.08
C VAL A 7 0.16 -11.41 -13.75
N PRO A 8 -0.08 -10.08 -13.66
CA PRO A 8 0.83 -9.10 -14.24
C PRO A 8 2.24 -9.31 -13.68
N ASN A 9 3.20 -9.61 -14.55
CA ASN A 9 4.60 -9.65 -14.18
C ASN A 9 5.14 -8.21 -14.22
N LEU A 10 5.52 -7.69 -13.06
CA LEU A 10 6.07 -6.34 -12.95
C LEU A 10 7.52 -6.26 -13.47
N GLY A 11 8.22 -7.39 -13.57
CA GLY A 11 9.64 -7.49 -13.84
C GLY A 11 10.38 -8.25 -12.74
N ASN A 12 11.56 -8.78 -13.07
CA ASN A 12 12.45 -9.55 -12.17
C ASN A 12 11.79 -10.65 -11.31
N GLY A 13 10.71 -11.25 -11.81
CA GLY A 13 9.99 -12.31 -11.09
C GLY A 13 9.01 -11.81 -10.03
N HIS A 14 8.77 -10.49 -9.94
CA HIS A 14 7.70 -9.90 -9.14
C HIS A 14 6.38 -9.98 -9.89
N ILE A 15 5.39 -10.62 -9.29
CA ILE A 15 4.07 -10.79 -9.90
C ILE A 15 2.99 -10.11 -9.05
N VAL A 16 1.92 -9.66 -9.70
CA VAL A 16 0.75 -9.05 -9.05
C VAL A 16 -0.36 -10.08 -8.84
N VAL A 17 -0.50 -10.59 -7.62
CA VAL A 17 -1.55 -11.54 -7.23
C VAL A 17 -2.88 -10.82 -7.07
N ASP A 18 -3.83 -11.11 -7.96
CA ASP A 18 -5.17 -10.53 -7.97
C ASP A 18 -6.00 -11.02 -6.76
N ARG A 19 -7.05 -10.28 -6.43
CA ARG A 19 -8.08 -10.57 -5.42
C ARG A 19 -8.63 -11.99 -5.53
N LEU A 20 -9.00 -12.43 -6.73
CA LEU A 20 -9.49 -13.79 -6.92
C LEU A 20 -8.42 -14.83 -6.57
N GLN A 21 -7.16 -14.55 -6.89
CA GLN A 21 -6.04 -15.49 -6.75
C GLN A 21 -5.61 -15.67 -5.29
N TRP A 22 -5.60 -14.60 -4.49
CA TRP A 22 -5.37 -14.72 -3.06
C TRP A 22 -6.63 -15.07 -2.25
N GLY A 23 -7.78 -15.25 -2.93
CA GLY A 23 -9.03 -15.68 -2.32
C GLY A 23 -9.70 -14.59 -1.47
N ALA A 24 -9.81 -13.39 -2.01
CA ALA A 24 -10.52 -12.29 -1.37
C ALA A 24 -11.96 -12.67 -1.02
N SER A 25 -12.36 -12.34 0.20
CA SER A 25 -13.69 -12.62 0.75
C SER A 25 -14.80 -11.95 -0.07
N GLU A 26 -15.84 -12.72 -0.35
CA GLU A 26 -17.09 -12.25 -0.96
C GLU A 26 -17.90 -11.33 -0.02
N LEU A 27 -17.57 -11.30 1.28
CA LEU A 27 -18.17 -10.38 2.25
C LEU A 27 -17.75 -8.92 2.03
N ALA A 28 -16.76 -8.66 1.17
CA ALA A 28 -16.36 -7.31 0.82
C ALA A 28 -17.50 -6.58 0.11
N ASN A 29 -17.89 -5.43 0.66
CA ASN A 29 -18.88 -4.56 0.06
C ASN A 29 -18.29 -3.77 -1.11
N LYS A 30 -19.17 -3.30 -2.01
CA LYS A 30 -18.78 -2.44 -3.12
C LYS A 30 -18.16 -1.14 -2.60
N LEU A 31 -16.91 -0.88 -3.01
CA LEU A 31 -16.23 0.39 -2.77
C LEU A 31 -16.95 1.53 -3.51
N LYS A 32 -17.02 2.70 -2.87
CA LYS A 32 -17.80 3.85 -3.36
C LYS A 32 -16.96 5.07 -3.70
N VAL A 33 -15.76 5.18 -3.13
CA VAL A 33 -14.90 6.36 -3.29
C VAL A 33 -13.84 6.07 -4.36
N PRO A 34 -13.98 6.61 -5.58
CA PRO A 34 -12.99 6.42 -6.63
C PRO A 34 -11.67 7.09 -6.25
N LEU A 35 -10.55 6.49 -6.67
CA LEU A 35 -9.22 7.08 -6.54
C LEU A 35 -8.94 7.95 -7.78
N PRO A 36 -8.70 9.28 -7.63
CA PRO A 36 -8.38 10.14 -8.75
C PRO A 36 -7.05 9.76 -9.42
N HIS A 37 -7.03 9.85 -10.76
CA HIS A 37 -5.83 9.66 -11.59
C HIS A 37 -5.45 10.94 -12.34
N PRO A 38 -4.15 11.21 -12.55
CA PRO A 38 -3.02 10.48 -11.98
C PRO A 38 -2.91 10.69 -10.47
N ILE A 39 -2.49 9.65 -9.74
CA ILE A 39 -2.47 9.66 -8.28
C ILE A 39 -1.28 10.52 -7.78
N PRO A 40 -1.52 11.58 -6.99
CA PRO A 40 -0.47 12.53 -6.61
C PRO A 40 0.38 12.08 -5.40
N TYR A 41 -0.11 11.15 -4.59
CA TYR A 41 0.59 10.68 -3.39
C TYR A 41 0.70 9.17 -3.34
N VAL A 42 1.84 8.69 -2.87
CA VAL A 42 2.03 7.30 -2.46
C VAL A 42 2.36 7.30 -0.96
N VAL A 43 1.59 6.54 -0.18
CA VAL A 43 1.85 6.33 1.25
C VAL A 43 2.33 4.91 1.49
N ILE A 44 3.51 4.78 2.09
CA ILE A 44 4.09 3.50 2.51
C ILE A 44 3.69 3.22 3.96
N THR A 45 3.10 2.04 4.17
CA THR A 45 2.68 1.56 5.50
C THR A 45 3.22 0.15 5.77
N HIS A 46 3.02 -0.35 6.99
CA HIS A 46 3.21 -1.76 7.32
C HIS A 46 2.00 -2.33 8.06
N ILE A 47 1.92 -3.66 8.18
CA ILE A 47 0.90 -4.29 9.05
C ILE A 47 1.21 -4.00 10.53
N GLY A 48 2.49 -4.08 10.94
CA GLY A 48 2.93 -3.72 12.28
C GLY A 48 2.95 -4.87 13.28
N VAL A 49 2.75 -4.53 14.56
CA VAL A 49 3.12 -5.35 15.73
C VAL A 49 2.61 -6.80 15.66
N GLN A 50 3.49 -7.75 15.99
CA GLN A 50 3.23 -9.20 16.00
C GLN A 50 2.89 -9.82 14.63
N SER A 51 3.04 -9.06 13.54
CA SER A 51 2.82 -9.56 12.20
C SER A 51 4.04 -10.33 11.70
N THR A 52 3.98 -11.66 11.70
CA THR A 52 5.06 -12.52 11.16
C THR A 52 5.14 -12.41 9.64
N SER A 53 6.33 -12.17 9.09
CA SER A 53 6.54 -12.10 7.64
C SER A 53 6.08 -13.38 6.93
N CYS A 54 5.51 -13.23 5.74
CA CYS A 54 5.06 -14.34 4.92
C CYS A 54 6.02 -14.52 3.72
N TYR A 55 6.47 -15.74 3.47
CA TYR A 55 7.56 -16.01 2.51
C TYR A 55 7.12 -16.91 1.33
N THR A 56 5.84 -17.24 1.26
CA THR A 56 5.28 -18.04 0.16
C THR A 56 3.92 -17.49 -0.22
N ILE A 57 3.54 -17.68 -1.47
CA ILE A 57 2.24 -17.23 -1.99
C ILE A 57 1.06 -17.74 -1.14
N TYR A 58 1.15 -18.99 -0.68
CA TYR A 58 0.14 -19.59 0.20
C TYR A 58 0.03 -18.85 1.54
N LYS A 59 1.16 -18.61 2.22
CA LYS A 59 1.17 -17.93 3.53
C LYS A 59 0.78 -16.47 3.41
N CYS A 60 1.24 -15.79 2.36
CA CYS A 60 0.86 -14.39 2.13
C CYS A 60 -0.61 -14.25 1.74
N SER A 61 -1.17 -15.18 0.96
CA SER A 61 -2.61 -15.18 0.65
C SER A 61 -3.47 -15.42 1.90
N ILE A 62 -3.07 -16.33 2.79
CA ILE A 62 -3.74 -16.47 4.11
C ILE A 62 -3.73 -15.15 4.86
N LYS A 63 -2.56 -14.50 4.91
CA LYS A 63 -2.39 -13.24 5.61
C LYS A 63 -3.26 -12.13 5.01
N MET A 64 -3.38 -12.05 3.69
CA MET A 64 -4.28 -11.13 3.00
C MET A 64 -5.73 -11.31 3.45
N ARG A 65 -6.22 -12.56 3.48
CA ARG A 65 -7.57 -12.88 3.97
C ARG A 65 -7.76 -12.46 5.42
N THR A 66 -6.82 -12.78 6.31
CA THR A 66 -6.90 -12.36 7.73
C THR A 66 -6.96 -10.83 7.89
N ILE A 67 -6.20 -10.08 7.10
CA ILE A 67 -6.23 -8.61 7.14
C ILE A 67 -7.58 -8.09 6.64
N GLN A 68 -8.12 -8.68 5.58
CA GLN A 68 -9.42 -8.31 5.04
C GLN A 68 -10.55 -8.62 6.05
N ASP A 69 -10.54 -9.81 6.63
CA ASP A 69 -11.54 -10.25 7.61
C ASP A 69 -11.53 -9.33 8.84
N SER A 70 -10.35 -9.01 9.40
CA SER A 70 -10.23 -8.03 10.49
C SER A 70 -10.70 -6.63 10.07
N ALA A 71 -10.39 -6.18 8.85
CA ALA A 71 -10.87 -4.89 8.35
C ALA A 71 -12.40 -4.82 8.29
N ILE A 72 -13.07 -5.89 7.85
CA ILE A 72 -14.53 -5.96 7.74
C ILE A 72 -15.16 -6.15 9.12
N ALA A 73 -14.76 -7.20 9.85
CA ALA A 73 -15.40 -7.62 11.08
C ALA A 73 -15.09 -6.72 12.28
N GLU A 74 -13.85 -6.28 12.43
CA GLU A 74 -13.42 -5.52 13.60
C GLU A 74 -13.49 -4.00 13.39
N LYS A 75 -13.25 -3.54 12.15
CA LYS A 75 -13.20 -2.10 11.82
C LYS A 75 -14.43 -1.60 11.05
N GLY A 76 -15.36 -2.49 10.69
CA GLY A 76 -16.57 -2.13 9.94
C GLY A 76 -16.29 -1.56 8.55
N LEU A 77 -15.10 -1.80 7.99
CA LEU A 77 -14.74 -1.30 6.68
C LEU A 77 -15.43 -2.11 5.58
N PRO A 78 -15.75 -1.51 4.43
CA PRO A 78 -16.34 -2.25 3.32
C PRO A 78 -15.38 -3.30 2.75
N ASP A 79 -14.06 -3.09 2.88
CA ASP A 79 -13.01 -3.97 2.39
C ASP A 79 -11.67 -3.63 3.06
N ILE A 80 -10.64 -4.44 2.77
CA ILE A 80 -9.24 -4.26 3.17
C ILE A 80 -8.74 -2.81 2.99
N GLN A 81 -7.89 -2.32 3.89
CA GLN A 81 -7.59 -0.89 4.01
C GLN A 81 -6.78 -0.28 2.84
N SER A 82 -5.76 -0.98 2.34
CA SER A 82 -4.77 -0.43 1.41
C SER A 82 -4.99 -0.85 -0.04
N ASN A 83 -4.37 -0.12 -0.98
CA ASN A 83 -4.47 -0.43 -2.40
C ASN A 83 -3.68 -1.68 -2.76
N PHE A 84 -2.46 -1.81 -2.24
CA PHE A 84 -1.56 -2.93 -2.50
C PHE A 84 -0.84 -3.37 -1.23
N TYR A 85 -0.49 -4.65 -1.19
CA TYR A 85 0.27 -5.28 -0.11
C TYR A 85 1.49 -5.99 -0.70
N VAL A 86 2.63 -5.95 -0.01
CA VAL A 86 3.88 -6.53 -0.52
C VAL A 86 4.38 -7.59 0.45
N GLY A 87 4.40 -8.86 0.01
CA GLY A 87 4.81 -10.01 0.78
C GLY A 87 6.33 -10.24 0.78
N SER A 88 6.87 -10.91 1.80
CA SER A 88 8.30 -11.28 1.83
C SER A 88 8.67 -12.38 0.83
N ASP A 89 7.69 -12.92 0.10
CA ASP A 89 7.88 -13.71 -1.11
C ASP A 89 8.32 -12.86 -2.33
N GLY A 90 8.16 -11.53 -2.27
CA GLY A 90 8.44 -10.61 -3.37
C GLY A 90 7.26 -10.39 -4.30
N TYR A 91 6.04 -10.78 -3.91
CA TYR A 91 4.84 -10.57 -4.71
C TYR A 91 4.03 -9.39 -4.20
N VAL A 92 3.29 -8.78 -5.12
CA VAL A 92 2.37 -7.68 -4.83
C VAL A 92 0.95 -8.23 -4.85
N TYR A 93 0.21 -8.03 -3.78
CA TYR A 93 -1.16 -8.48 -3.63
C TYR A 93 -2.12 -7.32 -3.80
N VAL A 94 -3.10 -7.48 -4.70
CA VAL A 94 -4.12 -6.45 -4.97
C VAL A 94 -5.07 -6.36 -3.77
N GLY A 95 -5.05 -5.23 -3.06
CA GLY A 95 -6.07 -4.86 -2.09
C GLY A 95 -7.21 -4.13 -2.81
N ARG A 96 -7.37 -2.83 -2.54
CA ARG A 96 -8.34 -1.97 -3.26
C ARG A 96 -7.96 -1.65 -4.70
N GLY A 97 -6.71 -1.94 -5.10
CA GLY A 97 -6.21 -1.75 -6.46
C GLY A 97 -6.08 -0.28 -6.87
N TRP A 98 -6.02 -0.03 -8.17
CA TRP A 98 -5.72 1.29 -8.73
C TRP A 98 -6.91 2.27 -8.69
N ASN A 99 -8.15 1.78 -8.67
CA ASN A 99 -9.33 2.60 -8.98
C ASN A 99 -10.10 3.10 -7.74
N TRP A 100 -9.77 2.62 -6.53
CA TRP A 100 -10.55 2.89 -5.32
C TRP A 100 -9.68 3.44 -4.19
N ALA A 101 -10.18 4.44 -3.47
CA ALA A 101 -9.46 5.08 -2.39
C ALA A 101 -9.17 4.13 -1.21
N ASN A 102 -8.00 4.29 -0.59
CA ASN A 102 -7.66 3.64 0.68
C ASN A 102 -8.24 4.38 1.89
N THR A 103 -8.07 3.79 3.08
CA THR A 103 -8.59 4.31 4.36
C THR A 103 -7.74 5.38 5.03
N TYR A 104 -6.69 5.85 4.37
CA TYR A 104 -5.81 6.88 4.92
C TYR A 104 -6.10 8.23 4.28
N ALA A 105 -6.08 8.32 2.96
CA ALA A 105 -6.42 9.53 2.22
C ALA A 105 -6.96 9.23 0.82
N ASN A 106 -8.06 9.91 0.45
CA ASN A 106 -8.81 9.65 -0.78
C ASN A 106 -8.03 9.93 -2.08
N SER A 107 -6.93 10.68 -2.01
CA SER A 107 -6.07 11.03 -3.16
C SER A 107 -4.67 10.42 -3.04
N SER A 108 -4.57 9.22 -2.46
CA SER A 108 -3.30 8.54 -2.27
C SER A 108 -3.36 7.08 -2.68
N LEU A 109 -2.22 6.53 -3.09
CA LEU A 109 -2.01 5.10 -3.25
C LEU A 109 -1.32 4.55 -2.00
N ALA A 110 -1.96 3.62 -1.31
CA ALA A 110 -1.38 2.97 -0.14
C ALA A 110 -0.74 1.64 -0.49
N ILE A 111 0.57 1.52 -0.22
CA ILE A 111 1.34 0.29 -0.38
C ILE A 111 1.79 -0.19 1.00
N THR A 112 1.41 -1.41 1.36
CA THR A 112 1.57 -1.93 2.72
C THR A 112 2.52 -3.11 2.76
N PHE A 113 3.64 -2.96 3.46
CA PHE A 113 4.58 -4.05 3.66
C PHE A 113 4.03 -5.07 4.68
N MET A 114 4.05 -6.35 4.32
CA MET A 114 3.39 -7.42 5.10
C MET A 114 4.22 -7.96 6.28
N GLY A 115 4.55 -7.12 7.25
CA GLY A 115 5.32 -7.52 8.44
C GLY A 115 5.42 -6.43 9.52
N ASP A 116 6.20 -6.73 10.56
CA ASP A 116 6.55 -5.79 11.63
C ASP A 116 7.95 -5.19 11.42
N TYR A 117 8.03 -4.08 10.68
CA TYR A 117 9.30 -3.42 10.40
C TYR A 117 9.70 -2.36 11.42
N GLY A 118 9.01 -2.32 12.56
CA GLY A 118 9.57 -1.71 13.76
C GLY A 118 10.62 -2.61 14.41
N ARG A 119 10.54 -3.93 14.18
CA ARG A 119 11.43 -4.94 14.76
C ARG A 119 12.34 -5.62 13.75
N TYR A 120 11.82 -5.93 12.56
CA TYR A 120 12.52 -6.69 11.53
C TYR A 120 12.91 -5.82 10.35
N GLU A 121 13.89 -6.25 9.56
CA GLU A 121 14.22 -5.61 8.29
C GLU A 121 13.35 -6.18 7.15
N PRO A 122 12.87 -5.35 6.21
CA PRO A 122 12.28 -5.87 4.99
C PRO A 122 13.35 -6.54 4.14
N ASN A 123 13.02 -7.65 3.51
CA ASN A 123 13.97 -8.29 2.59
C ASN A 123 14.04 -7.53 1.25
N GLU A 124 15.09 -7.80 0.50
CA GLU A 124 15.35 -7.13 -0.79
C GLU A 124 14.18 -7.31 -1.77
N LYS A 125 13.58 -8.51 -1.80
CA LYS A 125 12.43 -8.80 -2.65
C LYS A 125 11.23 -7.89 -2.39
N GLN A 126 10.97 -7.49 -1.15
CA GLN A 126 9.88 -6.56 -0.83
C GLN A 126 10.17 -5.14 -1.30
N VAL A 127 11.41 -4.71 -1.08
CA VAL A 127 11.89 -3.39 -1.52
C VAL A 127 11.80 -3.30 -3.04
N GLU A 128 12.33 -4.30 -3.73
CA GLU A 128 12.35 -4.38 -5.18
C GLU A 128 10.93 -4.46 -5.77
N ALA A 129 10.08 -5.37 -5.28
CA ALA A 129 8.68 -5.48 -5.74
C ALA A 129 7.92 -4.15 -5.63
N THR A 130 8.18 -3.38 -4.57
CA THR A 130 7.57 -2.05 -4.39
C THR A 130 8.07 -1.05 -5.44
N GLN A 131 9.37 -1.03 -5.73
CA GLN A 131 9.94 -0.15 -6.75
C GLN A 131 9.40 -0.50 -8.15
N TYR A 132 9.29 -1.78 -8.48
CA TYR A 132 8.70 -2.22 -9.73
C TYR A 132 7.21 -1.88 -9.84
N LEU A 133 6.45 -1.98 -8.74
CA LEU A 133 5.05 -1.54 -8.70
C LEU A 133 4.93 -0.02 -8.98
N LEU A 134 5.81 0.79 -8.41
CA LEU A 134 5.84 2.23 -8.65
C LEU A 134 6.21 2.55 -10.11
N ALA A 135 7.22 1.88 -10.66
CA ALA A 135 7.61 2.02 -12.06
C ALA A 135 6.48 1.62 -13.01
N TYR A 136 5.77 0.53 -12.71
CA TYR A 136 4.57 0.12 -13.43
C TYR A 136 3.47 1.18 -13.35
N GLY A 137 3.23 1.75 -12.17
CA GLY A 137 2.25 2.82 -11.94
C GLY A 137 2.56 4.09 -12.74
N LEU A 138 3.83 4.48 -12.82
CA LEU A 138 4.31 5.61 -13.63
C LEU A 138 4.14 5.34 -15.14
N THR A 139 4.59 4.17 -15.60
CA THR A 139 4.55 3.79 -17.03
C THR A 139 3.12 3.74 -17.57
N ASN A 140 2.19 3.26 -16.75
CA ASN A 140 0.77 3.16 -17.10
C ASN A 140 -0.03 4.42 -16.75
N LYS A 141 0.62 5.51 -16.32
CA LYS A 141 -0.01 6.79 -15.97
C LYS A 141 -1.05 6.70 -14.84
N PHE A 142 -0.97 5.66 -13.99
CA PHE A 142 -1.78 5.56 -12.79
C PHE A 142 -1.33 6.56 -11.73
N ILE A 143 -0.01 6.75 -11.61
CA ILE A 143 0.65 7.62 -10.64
C ILE A 143 1.18 8.86 -11.38
N ASP A 144 1.11 10.01 -10.73
CA ASP A 144 1.64 11.27 -11.27
C ASP A 144 3.17 11.20 -11.44
N LEU A 145 3.71 11.82 -12.49
CA LEU A 145 5.15 11.83 -12.72
C LEU A 145 5.93 12.51 -11.59
N ASN A 146 5.32 13.46 -10.90
CA ASN A 146 5.89 14.18 -9.75
C ASN A 146 5.20 13.78 -8.44
N TYR A 147 4.70 12.54 -8.35
CA TYR A 147 4.07 12.06 -7.12
C TYR A 147 4.96 12.25 -5.91
N LYS A 148 4.34 12.36 -4.75
CA LYS A 148 5.01 12.49 -3.45
C LYS A 148 4.92 11.18 -2.71
N LEU A 149 6.08 10.59 -2.42
CA LEU A 149 6.20 9.39 -1.61
C LEU A 149 6.38 9.78 -0.15
N VAL A 150 5.48 9.31 0.71
CA VAL A 150 5.50 9.59 2.14
C VAL A 150 5.39 8.31 2.96
N ALA A 151 5.93 8.34 4.16
CA ALA A 151 5.73 7.30 5.16
C ALA A 151 4.49 7.59 6.00
N GLN A 152 3.77 6.55 6.47
CA GLN A 152 2.56 6.74 7.27
C GLN A 152 2.78 7.56 8.56
N ASN A 153 3.96 7.48 9.17
CA ASN A 153 4.33 8.28 10.35
C ASN A 153 4.51 9.77 10.05
N GLN A 154 4.61 10.18 8.78
CA GLN A 154 4.57 11.59 8.39
C GLN A 154 3.13 12.11 8.27
N THR A 155 2.15 11.22 8.12
CA THR A 155 0.75 11.58 7.86
C THR A 155 -0.14 11.50 9.10
N LYS A 156 0.30 10.81 10.16
CA LYS A 156 -0.33 10.76 11.49
C LYS A 156 0.60 10.18 12.56
N GLN A 157 0.19 10.27 13.82
CA GLN A 157 0.92 9.66 14.94
C GLN A 157 0.83 8.13 14.90
N THR A 158 1.80 7.47 14.29
CA THR A 158 1.90 5.99 14.19
C THR A 158 3.37 5.55 14.11
N LYS A 159 3.64 4.28 14.44
CA LYS A 159 4.95 3.64 14.23
C LYS A 159 5.16 3.14 12.79
N SER A 160 4.08 3.02 12.01
CA SER A 160 4.13 2.57 10.62
C SER A 160 4.81 3.60 9.71
N PRO A 161 5.60 3.19 8.70
CA PRO A 161 5.84 1.83 8.20
C PRO A 161 6.92 1.05 8.98
N GLY A 162 7.31 1.51 10.16
CA GLY A 162 8.40 0.95 10.95
C GLY A 162 9.74 1.61 10.61
N ALA A 163 10.63 1.69 11.60
CA ALA A 163 11.91 2.38 11.48
C ALA A 163 12.78 1.81 10.34
N ASN A 164 12.73 0.49 10.12
CA ASN A 164 13.57 -0.16 9.12
C ASN A 164 13.09 0.13 7.69
N VAL A 165 11.78 0.11 7.43
CA VAL A 165 11.24 0.52 6.12
C VAL A 165 11.43 2.02 5.92
N TYR A 166 11.17 2.84 6.94
CA TYR A 166 11.35 4.30 6.87
C TYR A 166 12.79 4.67 6.45
N ARG A 167 13.79 4.03 7.07
CA ARG A 167 15.22 4.23 6.76
C ARG A 167 15.55 3.98 5.28
N ILE A 168 14.87 3.01 4.66
CA ILE A 168 15.09 2.65 3.25
C ILE A 168 14.39 3.66 2.34
N ILE A 169 13.08 3.88 2.53
CA ILE A 169 12.28 4.71 1.61
C ILE A 169 12.64 6.20 1.66
N LYS A 170 13.25 6.68 2.76
CA LYS A 170 13.77 8.05 2.86
C LYS A 170 14.80 8.37 1.77
N ASN A 171 15.48 7.36 1.25
CA ASN A 171 16.50 7.50 0.20
C ASN A 171 15.94 7.23 -1.21
N TRP A 172 14.64 6.96 -1.35
CA TRP A 172 14.05 6.73 -2.67
C TRP A 172 13.80 8.04 -3.41
N PRO A 173 13.76 7.99 -4.76
CA PRO A 173 13.18 9.07 -5.55
C PRO A 173 11.77 9.39 -5.06
N HIS A 174 11.34 10.65 -5.23
CA HIS A 174 10.02 11.13 -4.82
C HIS A 174 9.74 11.17 -3.32
N PHE A 175 10.67 10.76 -2.45
CA PHE A 175 10.48 10.92 -1.00
C PHE A 175 10.26 12.39 -0.65
N TYR A 176 9.10 12.68 -0.06
CA TYR A 176 8.66 14.04 0.23
C TYR A 176 8.73 14.31 1.74
N PRO A 177 9.59 15.24 2.19
CA PRO A 177 9.85 15.48 3.62
C PRO A 177 8.78 16.37 4.29
N CYS A 178 7.50 16.16 3.98
CA CYS A 178 6.40 16.88 4.63
C CYS A 178 6.39 16.65 6.15
N GLY A 179 6.01 17.70 6.89
CA GLY A 179 5.99 17.70 8.35
C GLY A 179 7.37 17.65 9.01
N LEU A 180 8.47 17.80 8.25
CA LEU A 180 9.84 17.88 8.77
C LEU A 180 10.42 19.27 8.51
N ASN A 181 11.20 19.82 9.45
CA ASN A 181 11.98 21.06 9.26
C ASN A 181 11.16 22.20 8.61
N ASP A 182 10.06 22.60 9.25
CA ASP A 182 9.13 23.65 8.82
C ASP A 182 8.36 23.38 7.51
N ASN A 183 8.51 22.20 6.89
CA ASN A 183 7.67 21.82 5.75
C ASN A 183 6.20 21.67 6.19
N PRO A 184 5.24 22.09 5.35
CA PRO A 184 3.82 21.87 5.62
C PRO A 184 3.47 20.40 5.89
N PRO A 185 2.38 20.14 6.62
CA PRO A 185 1.84 18.80 6.77
C PRO A 185 1.60 18.11 5.41
N CYS A 186 1.70 16.78 5.39
CA CYS A 186 1.53 16.02 4.16
C CYS A 186 0.14 16.27 3.55
N GLY A 187 0.09 16.57 2.25
CA GLY A 187 -1.15 16.78 1.51
C GLY A 187 -1.81 18.15 1.72
N SER A 188 -1.19 19.11 2.42
CA SER A 188 -1.75 20.46 2.60
C SER A 188 -2.04 21.16 1.28
N GLU A 189 -1.21 20.97 0.25
CA GLU A 189 -1.42 21.52 -1.09
C GLU A 189 -2.61 20.91 -1.84
N LEU A 190 -3.08 19.74 -1.39
CA LEU A 190 -4.28 19.07 -1.91
C LEU A 190 -5.50 19.29 -1.00
N GLY A 191 -5.36 20.10 0.06
CA GLY A 191 -6.41 20.29 1.06
C GLY A 191 -6.70 19.04 1.89
N LEU A 192 -5.77 18.08 1.96
CA LEU A 192 -5.94 16.89 2.79
C LEU A 192 -5.83 17.26 4.28
N PRO A 193 -6.66 16.64 5.15
CA PRO A 193 -6.59 16.90 6.58
C PRO A 193 -5.31 16.32 7.18
N TYR A 194 -4.89 16.85 8.34
CA TYR A 194 -3.91 16.20 9.20
C TYR A 194 -4.54 15.95 10.57
N PRO A 195 -4.53 14.71 11.11
CA PRO A 195 -3.97 13.50 10.51
C PRO A 195 -4.74 12.98 9.29
N TRP A 196 -4.08 12.15 8.47
CA TRP A 196 -4.73 11.37 7.41
C TRP A 196 -5.55 10.23 8.01
N ASP A 197 -6.82 10.52 8.28
CA ASP A 197 -7.83 9.54 8.68
C ASP A 197 -9.08 9.75 7.82
N ALA A 198 -9.08 9.14 6.63
CA ALA A 198 -10.24 9.14 5.75
C ALA A 198 -11.41 8.47 6.49
N LYS A 199 -12.36 9.29 6.97
CA LYS A 199 -13.66 8.82 7.44
C LYS A 199 -14.39 8.28 6.23
N MET A 200 -14.37 6.96 6.05
CA MET A 200 -15.14 6.24 5.04
C MET A 200 -16.42 5.68 5.62
#